data_AF-A0A422ZY04-F1
#
_entry.id   AF-A0A422ZY04-F1
#
_cell.length_a   1.000
_cell.length_b   1.000
_cell.length_c   1.000
_cell.angle_alpha   90.00
_cell.angle_beta   90.00
_cell.angle_gamma   90.00
#
_symmetry.space_group_name_H-M   'P 1'
#
loop_
_entity.id
_entity.type
_entity.pdbx_description
1 polymer ?
#
loop_
_entity_poly.entity_id
_entity_poly.type
_entity_poly.pdbx_seq_one_letter_code
_entity_poly.pdbx_strand_id
1 'polypeptide(L)'
;MLDRELAHLTPARPSICETRHVTTMLGMVEAGIGIAAVPAMSMPAGEHSVLRAVPLTDPVVTRTVGLIRLSGRIQSYVAAELEKLIIEQYPSG
;
A
#
# COMPACT_ATOMS: atom_id res chain seq x y z
N MET A 1 -3.13 6.79 7.87
CA MET A 1 -4.08 7.19 6.80
C MET A 1 -5.17 6.14 6.68
N LEU A 2 -4.84 4.88 6.37
CA LEU A 2 -5.83 3.80 6.31
C LEU A 2 -6.65 3.69 7.61
N ASP A 3 -5.99 3.67 8.77
CA ASP A 3 -6.70 3.58 10.07
C ASP A 3 -7.61 4.77 10.33
N ARG A 4 -7.25 5.97 9.83
CA ARG A 4 -8.09 7.17 9.95
C ARG A 4 -9.35 7.04 9.11
N GLU A 5 -9.20 6.58 7.87
CA GLU A 5 -10.35 6.40 6.97
C GLU A 5 -11.26 5.27 7.46
N LEU A 6 -10.72 4.26 8.13
CA LEU A 6 -11.52 3.16 8.72
C LEU A 6 -12.03 3.46 10.14
N ALA A 7 -11.59 4.56 10.78
CA ALA A 7 -11.88 4.83 12.20
C ALA A 7 -13.38 5.01 12.52
N HIS A 8 -14.19 5.36 11.53
CA HIS A 8 -15.64 5.51 11.70
C HIS A 8 -16.40 4.18 11.59
N LEU A 9 -15.73 3.10 11.19
CA LEU A 9 -16.33 1.77 11.10
C LEU A 9 -16.23 1.06 12.44
N THR A 10 -17.29 0.36 12.82
CA THR A 10 -17.28 -0.55 13.97
C THR A 10 -17.24 -1.99 13.45
N PRO A 11 -16.09 -2.67 13.48
CA PRO A 11 -16.01 -4.05 12.98
C PRO A 11 -16.76 -4.99 13.91
N ALA A 12 -17.33 -6.07 13.33
CA ALA A 12 -18.02 -7.11 14.10
C ALA A 12 -17.10 -7.84 15.10
N ARG A 13 -15.79 -7.77 14.90
CA ARG A 13 -14.76 -8.30 15.81
C ARG A 13 -13.68 -7.24 16.04
N PRO A 14 -13.20 -7.05 17.27
CA PRO A 14 -12.13 -6.11 17.55
C PRO A 14 -10.81 -6.57 16.90
N SER A 15 -9.90 -5.63 16.68
CA SER A 15 -8.54 -5.98 16.25
C SER A 15 -7.83 -6.77 17.36
N ILE A 16 -7.05 -7.78 16.95
CA ILE A 16 -6.28 -8.66 17.85
C ILE A 16 -4.88 -8.07 18.09
N CYS A 17 -4.33 -7.36 17.10
CA CYS A 17 -2.96 -6.86 17.13
C CYS A 17 -2.83 -5.65 16.19
N GLU A 18 -1.91 -4.75 16.53
CA GLU A 18 -1.51 -3.63 15.69
C GLU A 18 -0.01 -3.77 15.36
N THR A 19 0.37 -3.48 14.11
CA THR A 19 1.77 -3.52 13.66
C THR A 19 2.13 -2.23 12.95
N ARG A 20 3.41 -1.85 13.02
CA ARG A 20 3.92 -0.61 12.41
C ARG A 20 4.35 -0.75 10.95
N HIS A 21 4.48 -1.98 10.45
CA HIS A 21 4.96 -2.25 9.09
C HIS A 21 4.05 -3.27 8.40
N VAL A 22 3.61 -2.92 7.19
CA VAL A 22 2.69 -3.77 6.40
C VAL A 22 3.29 -5.14 6.10
N THR A 23 4.61 -5.23 5.90
CA THR A 23 5.30 -6.51 5.67
C THR A 23 5.16 -7.48 6.84
N THR A 24 5.21 -6.99 8.07
CA THR A 24 4.98 -7.81 9.28
C THR A 24 3.54 -8.28 9.34
N MET A 25 2.58 -7.39 9.07
CA MET A 25 1.15 -7.71 9.01
C MET A 25 0.86 -8.81 7.98
N LEU A 26 1.46 -8.72 6.79
CA LEU A 26 1.32 -9.74 5.74
C LEU A 26 1.88 -11.09 6.19
N GLY A 27 3.09 -11.14 6.76
CA GLY A 27 3.67 -12.38 7.27
C GLY A 27 2.82 -13.02 8.39
N MET A 28 2.16 -12.21 9.21
CA MET A 28 1.21 -12.72 10.22
C MET A 28 -0.02 -13.37 9.57
N VAL A 29 -0.60 -12.74 8.55
CA VAL A 29 -1.74 -13.31 7.80
C VAL A 29 -1.33 -14.58 7.06
N GLU A 30 -0.14 -14.62 6.46
CA GLU A 30 0.43 -15.83 5.85
C GLU A 30 0.58 -16.98 6.84
N ALA A 31 0.98 -16.67 8.08
CA ALA A 31 1.06 -17.63 9.17
C ALA A 31 -0.30 -18.03 9.75
N GLY A 32 -1.41 -17.54 9.18
CA GLY A 32 -2.78 -17.87 9.60
C GLY A 32 -3.36 -16.98 10.70
N ILE A 33 -2.71 -15.87 11.02
CA ILE A 33 -3.15 -14.93 12.06
C ILE A 33 -4.13 -13.92 11.47
N GLY A 34 -5.38 -14.37 11.27
CA GLY A 34 -6.51 -13.50 10.94
C GLY A 34 -6.46 -12.90 9.53
N ILE A 35 -6.99 -11.68 9.40
CA ILE A 35 -7.07 -10.90 8.15
C ILE A 35 -6.59 -9.48 8.39
N ALA A 36 -6.21 -8.78 7.33
CA ALA A 36 -5.70 -7.42 7.39
C ALA A 36 -6.24 -6.55 6.26
N ALA A 37 -6.51 -5.28 6.56
CA ALA A 37 -6.69 -4.25 5.55
C ALA A 37 -5.31 -3.66 5.19
N VAL A 38 -4.91 -3.74 3.93
CA VAL A 38 -3.60 -3.26 3.45
C VAL A 38 -3.75 -2.45 2.17
N PRO A 39 -2.81 -1.53 1.86
CA PRO A 39 -2.76 -0.91 0.55
C PRO A 39 -2.59 -1.97 -0.55
N ALA A 40 -3.30 -1.83 -1.67
CA ALA A 40 -3.22 -2.78 -2.79
C ALA A 40 -1.79 -3.00 -3.29
N MET A 41 -0.97 -1.94 -3.32
CA MET A 41 0.44 -1.99 -3.73
C MET A 41 1.36 -2.82 -2.81
N SER A 42 0.88 -3.20 -1.62
CA SER A 42 1.62 -4.07 -0.70
C SER A 42 1.38 -5.56 -0.94
N MET A 43 0.34 -5.91 -1.70
CA MET A 43 0.10 -7.30 -2.06
C MET A 43 1.18 -7.80 -3.04
N PRO A 44 1.62 -9.07 -2.92
CA PRO A 44 2.50 -9.68 -3.92
C PRO A 44 1.91 -9.54 -5.33
N ALA A 45 2.77 -9.30 -6.32
CA ALA A 45 2.34 -9.22 -7.71
C ALA A 45 1.92 -10.62 -8.21
N GLY A 46 0.69 -10.75 -8.68
CA GLY A 46 0.13 -12.00 -9.20
C GLY A 46 -0.54 -12.88 -8.14
N GLU A 47 -0.84 -14.12 -8.49
CA GLU A 47 -1.42 -15.07 -7.53
C GLU A 47 -0.36 -15.51 -6.50
N HIS A 48 -0.70 -15.38 -5.22
CA HIS A 48 0.12 -15.87 -4.12
C HIS A 48 -0.50 -17.16 -3.56
N SER A 49 0.32 -18.17 -3.28
CA SER A 49 -0.17 -19.49 -2.87
C SER A 49 -0.93 -19.49 -1.54
N VAL A 50 -0.66 -18.49 -0.69
CA VAL A 50 -1.24 -18.39 0.66
C VAL A 50 -2.15 -17.16 0.81
N LEU A 51 -1.84 -16.06 0.12
CA LEU A 51 -2.54 -14.79 0.33
C LEU A 51 -3.58 -14.56 -0.77
N ARG A 52 -4.78 -14.19 -0.36
CA ARG A 52 -5.85 -13.75 -1.25
C ARG A 52 -6.22 -12.31 -0.94
N ALA A 53 -6.17 -11.45 -1.96
CA ALA A 53 -6.70 -10.09 -1.88
C ALA A 53 -8.22 -10.10 -2.05
N VAL A 54 -8.92 -9.36 -1.20
CA VAL A 54 -10.35 -9.04 -1.36
C VAL A 54 -10.48 -7.51 -1.37
N PRO A 55 -11.03 -6.90 -2.43
CA PRO A 55 -11.15 -5.45 -2.50
C PRO A 55 -12.15 -4.95 -1.46
N LEU A 56 -11.75 -3.91 -0.71
CA LEU A 56 -12.67 -3.15 0.14
C LEU A 56 -13.50 -2.22 -0.75
N THR A 57 -14.83 -2.30 -0.65
CA THR A 57 -15.76 -1.54 -1.50
C THR A 57 -16.45 -0.40 -0.78
N ASP A 58 -16.45 -0.39 0.56
CA ASP A 58 -17.07 0.65 1.38
C ASP A 58 -16.33 0.77 2.73
N PRO A 59 -15.52 1.81 2.96
CA PRO A 59 -15.13 2.86 2.00
C PRO A 59 -14.05 2.38 1.03
N VAL A 60 -14.02 2.96 -0.17
CA VAL A 60 -12.84 2.90 -1.06
C VAL A 60 -11.87 3.99 -0.64
N VAL A 61 -10.67 3.58 -0.20
CA VAL A 61 -9.61 4.51 0.23
C VAL A 61 -8.54 4.61 -0.85
N THR A 62 -8.36 5.79 -1.43
CA THR A 62 -7.30 6.07 -2.40
C THR A 62 -6.27 7.03 -1.81
N ARG A 63 -5.02 6.92 -2.28
CA ARG A 63 -3.95 7.86 -1.95
C ARG A 63 -3.12 8.16 -3.19
N THR A 64 -2.72 9.41 -3.34
CA THR A 64 -1.79 9.79 -4.40
C THR A 64 -0.36 9.48 -3.96
N VAL A 65 0.39 8.75 -4.79
CA VAL A 65 1.83 8.58 -4.65
C VAL A 65 2.49 9.45 -5.71
N GLY A 66 3.50 10.22 -5.33
CA GLY A 66 4.17 11.14 -6.23
C GLY A 66 5.68 11.17 -6.01
N LEU A 67 6.40 11.66 -7.02
CA LEU A 67 7.83 11.91 -6.95
C LEU A 67 8.06 13.32 -6.42
N ILE A 68 8.98 13.46 -5.46
CA ILE A 68 9.33 14.75 -4.86
C ILE A 68 10.71 15.15 -5.37
N ARG A 69 10.84 16.43 -5.76
CA ARG A 69 12.10 17.03 -6.19
C ARG A 69 12.42 18.22 -5.29
N LEU A 70 13.70 18.41 -4.99
CA LEU A 70 14.12 19.59 -4.23
C LEU A 70 14.13 20.81 -5.14
N SER A 71 13.37 21.84 -4.77
CA SER A 71 13.28 23.09 -5.53
C SER A 71 14.64 23.76 -5.70
N GLY A 72 14.92 24.30 -6.89
CA GLY A 72 16.14 25.04 -7.19
C GLY A 72 17.38 24.17 -7.43
N ARG A 73 17.26 22.83 -7.41
CA ARG A 73 18.33 21.93 -7.84
C ARG A 73 18.08 21.41 -9.25
N ILE A 74 19.13 21.43 -10.06
CA ILE A 74 19.12 20.75 -11.36
C ILE A 74 19.33 19.25 -11.09
N GLN A 75 18.44 18.45 -11.65
CA GLN A 75 18.51 17.00 -11.57
C GLN A 75 19.69 16.50 -12.43
N SER A 76 20.44 15.52 -11.93
CA SER A 76 21.44 14.87 -12.77
C SER A 76 20.77 14.11 -13.91
N TYR A 77 21.51 13.88 -15.00
CA TYR A 77 21.02 13.07 -16.12
C TYR A 77 20.48 11.70 -15.65
N VAL A 78 21.23 11.00 -14.78
CA VAL A 78 20.83 9.69 -14.25
C VAL A 78 19.55 9.76 -13.42
N ALA A 79 19.38 10.81 -12.62
CA ALA A 79 18.16 10.98 -11.85
C ALA A 79 16.96 11.30 -12.76
N ALA A 80 17.14 12.05 -13.86
CA ALA A 80 16.09 12.33 -14.83
C ALA A 80 15.63 11.06 -15.57
N GLU A 81 16.58 10.22 -15.99
CA GLU A 81 16.25 8.92 -16.57
C GLU A 81 15.53 8.00 -15.58
N LEU A 82 15.92 8.01 -14.30
CA LEU A 82 15.20 7.25 -13.27
C LEU A 82 13.76 7.76 -13.05
N GLU A 83 13.57 9.08 -12.97
CA GLU A 83 12.23 9.67 -12.88
C GLU A 83 11.34 9.22 -14.03
N LYS A 84 11.87 9.27 -15.26
CA LYS A 84 11.18 8.79 -16.45
C LYS A 84 10.80 7.31 -16.35
N LEU A 85 11.75 6.44 -15.99
CA LEU A 85 11.49 5.00 -15.83
C LEU A 85 10.42 4.71 -14.77
N ILE A 86 10.42 5.45 -13.65
CA ILE A 86 9.40 5.27 -12.61
C ILE A 86 8.02 5.71 -13.11
N ILE A 87 7.93 6.83 -13.82
CA ILE A 87 6.66 7.33 -14.38
C ILE A 87 6.11 6.37 -15.43
N GLU A 88 6.97 5.82 -16.30
CA GLU A 88 6.57 4.83 -17.31
C GLU A 88 6.07 3.52 -16.69
N GLN A 89 6.69 3.07 -15.60
CA GLN A 89 6.31 1.84 -14.88
C GLN A 89 5.02 1.98 -14.07
N TYR A 90 4.72 3.19 -13.58
CA TYR A 90 3.54 3.51 -12.77
C TYR A 90 2.78 4.69 -13.39
N PRO A 91 2.16 4.50 -14.57
CA PRO A 91 1.42 5.56 -15.22
C PRO A 91 0.28 6.03 -14.32
N SER A 92 0.03 7.33 -14.33
CA SER A 92 -1.13 7.90 -13.64
C SER A 92 -2.39 7.35 -14.31
N GLY A 93 -3.15 6.52 -13.58
CA GLY A 93 -4.48 6.08 -13.97
C GLY A 93 -5.50 7.21 -13.90
#